data_AF-X1QV59-F1
#
_entry.id   AF-X1QV59-F1
#
_cell.length_a   1.000
_cell.length_b   1.000
_cell.length_c   1.000
_cell.angle_alpha   90.00
_cell.angle_beta   90.00
_cell.angle_gamma   90.00
#
_symmetry.space_group_name_H-M   'P 1'
#
loop_
_entity.id
_entity.type
_entity.pdbx_description
1 polymer ?
#
loop_
_entity_poly.entity_id
_entity_poly.type
_entity_poly.pdbx_seq_one_letter_code
_entity_poly.pdbx_strand_id
1 'polypeptide(L)'
;MEYAFEQKCEQVVLLAAVDDRLDHTLENVALVARYPGRLAILDGTATLVAVDRSERCVLHGEIGSVVSLIPYGSGRLNVRTKGLKYSLEDEPLAFVT
;
A
#
# COMPACT_ATOMS: atom_id res chain seq x y z
N MET A 1 1.75 -3.19 16.86
CA MET A 1 0.77 -2.33 16.17
C MET A 1 -0.29 -1.79 17.10
N GLU A 2 -1.04 -2.65 17.80
CA GLU A 2 -2.13 -2.24 18.72
C GLU A 2 -1.66 -1.21 19.75
N TYR A 3 -0.54 -1.47 20.42
CA TYR A 3 0.06 -0.51 21.36
C TYR A 3 0.33 0.88 20.75
N ALA A 4 0.85 0.96 19.52
CA ALA A 4 1.13 2.24 18.87
C ALA A 4 -0.17 3.02 18.60
N PHE A 5 -1.24 2.33 18.20
CA PHE A 5 -2.53 2.97 17.98
C PHE A 5 -3.25 3.34 19.28
N GLU A 6 -3.04 2.61 20.36
CA GLU A 6 -3.48 3.00 21.72
C GLU A 6 -2.81 4.30 22.17
N GLN A 7 -1.54 4.52 21.78
CA GLN A 7 -0.84 5.79 21.99
C GLN A 7 -1.31 6.93 21.07
N LYS A 8 -2.39 6.73 20.30
CA LYS A 8 -2.96 7.71 19.35
C LYS A 8 -1.99 8.11 18.23
N CYS A 9 -1.05 7.25 17.85
CA CYS A 9 -0.29 7.46 16.64
C CYS A 9 -1.24 7.42 15.42
N GLU A 10 -1.19 8.48 14.61
CA GLU A 10 -1.98 8.59 13.39
C GLU A 10 -1.45 7.65 12.32
N GLN A 11 -0.12 7.61 12.18
CA GLN A 11 0.60 6.79 11.22
C GLN A 11 1.76 6.03 11.88
N VAL A 12 2.02 4.83 11.38
CA VAL A 12 3.12 3.98 11.80
C VAL A 12 3.89 3.53 10.56
N VAL A 13 5.21 3.58 10.64
CA VAL A 13 6.12 3.13 9.58
C VAL A 13 6.91 1.94 10.08
N LEU A 14 6.83 0.83 9.37
CA LEU A 14 7.65 -0.36 9.60
C LEU A 14 8.92 -0.27 8.75
N LEU A 15 10.06 -0.36 9.43
CA LEU A 15 11.38 -0.44 8.81
C LEU A 15 11.88 -1.89 8.88
N ALA A 16 12.72 -2.29 7.92
CA ALA A 16 13.27 -3.65 7.85
C ALA A 16 12.19 -4.75 7.88
N ALA A 17 11.03 -4.49 7.28
CA ALA A 17 9.90 -5.41 7.19
C ALA A 17 9.95 -6.32 5.94
N VAL A 18 11.03 -6.23 5.17
CA VAL A 18 11.32 -7.09 4.01
C VAL A 18 12.69 -7.71 4.26
N ASP A 19 12.76 -9.05 4.23
CA ASP A 19 13.97 -9.81 4.54
C ASP A 19 14.11 -11.03 3.61
N ASP A 20 15.05 -11.93 3.93
CA ASP A 20 15.30 -13.17 3.19
C ASP A 20 14.19 -14.22 3.37
N ARG A 21 13.31 -14.02 4.35
CA ARG A 21 12.17 -14.88 4.66
C ARG A 21 10.92 -14.35 4.01
N LEU A 22 10.59 -14.97 2.87
CA LEU A 22 9.39 -14.65 2.10
C LEU A 22 8.11 -14.65 2.95
N ASP A 23 7.99 -15.60 3.88
CA ASP A 23 6.81 -15.70 4.76
C ASP A 23 6.66 -14.49 5.69
N HIS A 24 7.76 -13.95 6.23
CA HIS A 24 7.72 -12.71 7.00
C HIS A 24 7.29 -11.52 6.15
N THR A 25 7.84 -11.42 4.93
CA THR A 25 7.49 -10.33 4.01
C THR A 25 6.00 -10.38 3.66
N LEU A 26 5.45 -11.57 3.40
CA LEU A 26 4.02 -11.76 3.12
C LEU A 26 3.14 -11.42 4.33
N GLU A 27 3.56 -11.79 5.55
CA GLU A 27 2.86 -11.41 6.78
C GLU A 27 2.83 -9.89 6.96
N ASN A 28 3.95 -9.21 6.72
CA ASN A 28 4.04 -7.76 6.83
C ASN A 28 3.16 -7.05 5.80
N VAL A 29 3.07 -7.56 4.56
CA VAL A 29 2.12 -7.05 3.56
C VAL A 29 0.68 -7.22 4.03
N ALA A 30 0.33 -8.38 4.58
CA ALA A 30 -1.01 -8.62 5.14
C ALA A 30 -1.32 -7.69 6.31
N LEU A 31 -0.31 -7.39 7.14
CA LEU A 31 -0.42 -6.45 8.26
C LEU A 31 -0.70 -5.03 7.76
N VAL A 32 0.01 -4.55 6.73
CA VAL A 32 -0.25 -3.24 6.10
C VAL A 32 -1.67 -3.18 5.55
N ALA A 33 -2.12 -4.23 4.85
CA ALA A 33 -3.47 -4.32 4.30
C ALA A 33 -4.58 -4.24 5.36
N ARG A 34 -4.30 -4.64 6.62
CA ARG A 34 -5.25 -4.55 7.74
C ARG A 34 -5.43 -3.12 8.28
N TYR A 35 -4.50 -2.21 7.98
CA TYR A 35 -4.49 -0.84 8.46
C TYR A 35 -4.24 0.18 7.33
N PRO A 36 -5.12 0.25 6.31
CA PRO A 36 -4.97 1.17 5.18
C PRO A 36 -4.86 2.63 5.67
N GLY A 37 -4.01 3.42 5.01
CA GLY A 37 -3.74 4.82 5.36
C GLY A 37 -2.97 5.06 6.67
N ARG A 38 -2.87 4.05 7.56
CA ARG A 38 -2.30 4.17 8.90
C ARG A 38 -0.99 3.40 9.10
N LEU A 39 -0.71 2.42 8.24
CA LEU A 39 0.51 1.63 8.28
C LEU A 39 1.18 1.64 6.92
N ALA A 40 2.50 1.82 6.91
CA ALA A 40 3.34 1.73 5.73
C ALA A 40 4.58 0.89 6.03
N ILE A 41 5.12 0.22 5.00
CA ILE A 41 6.48 -0.30 5.03
C ILE A 41 7.36 0.65 4.25
N LEU A 42 8.49 1.03 4.85
CA LEU A 42 9.56 1.71 4.17
C LEU A 42 10.77 0.78 4.11
N ASP A 43 11.05 0.28 2.91
CA ASP A 43 12.31 -0.35 2.57
C ASP A 43 13.20 0.69 1.87
N GLY A 44 14.52 0.56 1.99
CA GLY A 44 15.48 1.57 1.49
C GLY A 44 15.32 1.92 0.00
N THR A 45 14.60 1.08 -0.76
CA THR A 45 14.32 1.26 -2.19
C THR A 45 12.85 1.47 -2.54
N ALA A 46 11.92 1.22 -1.62
CA ALA A 46 10.49 1.21 -1.91
C ALA A 46 9.62 1.52 -0.70
N THR A 47 8.47 2.13 -0.95
CA THR A 47 7.41 2.33 0.05
C THR A 47 6.20 1.50 -0.34
N LEU A 48 5.69 0.71 0.60
CA LEU A 48 4.45 -0.06 0.44
C LEU A 48 3.37 0.50 1.36
N VAL A 49 2.22 0.84 0.78
CA VAL A 49 1.04 1.33 1.48
C VAL A 49 -0.18 0.56 1.02
N ALA A 50 -1.15 0.37 1.93
CA ALA A 50 -2.47 -0.12 1.59
C ALA A 50 -3.46 1.03 1.42
N VAL A 51 -4.34 0.87 0.43
CA VAL A 51 -5.41 1.81 0.12
C VAL A 51 -6.71 1.01 0.04
N ASP A 52 -7.76 1.48 0.71
CA ASP A 52 -9.09 0.89 0.62
C ASP A 52 -10.09 1.88 -0.01
N ARG A 53 -11.38 1.51 -0.02
CA ARG A 53 -12.43 2.34 -0.64
C ARG A 53 -12.79 3.60 0.16
N SER A 54 -12.34 3.71 1.40
CA SER A 54 -12.74 4.77 2.31
C SER A 54 -11.89 6.04 2.14
N GLU A 55 -10.70 5.92 1.55
CA GLU A 55 -9.71 7.01 1.53
C GLU A 55 -9.08 7.25 0.16
N ARG A 56 -8.57 8.48 -0.04
CA ARG A 56 -7.72 8.84 -1.17
C ARG A 56 -6.26 8.77 -0.75
N CYS A 57 -5.45 8.06 -1.53
CA CYS A 57 -4.01 8.05 -1.36
C CYS A 57 -3.35 9.12 -2.23
N VAL A 58 -2.46 9.92 -1.62
CA VAL A 58 -1.60 10.87 -2.32
C VAL A 58 -0.18 10.33 -2.28
N LEU A 59 0.42 10.15 -3.45
CA LEU A 59 1.79 9.70 -3.59
C LEU A 59 2.69 10.90 -3.91
N HIS A 60 3.82 10.98 -3.21
CA HIS A 60 4.86 11.98 -3.45
C HIS A 60 6.12 11.27 -3.96
N GLY A 61 6.78 11.85 -4.96
CA GLY A 61 7.96 11.28 -5.56
C GLY A 61 8.46 12.16 -6.71
N GLU A 62 9.60 11.78 -7.27
CA GLU A 62 10.15 12.44 -8.45
C GLU A 62 9.38 12.00 -9.71
N ILE A 63 9.30 12.90 -10.70
CA ILE A 63 8.71 12.56 -11.99
C ILE A 63 9.55 11.46 -12.63
N GLY A 64 8.90 10.34 -12.94
CA GLY A 64 9.57 9.14 -13.48
C GLY A 64 9.76 8.01 -12.46
N SER A 65 9.51 8.25 -11.17
CA SER A 65 9.45 7.16 -10.18
C SER A 65 8.40 6.11 -10.55
N VAL A 66 8.72 4.84 -10.29
CA VAL A 66 7.81 3.72 -10.58
C VAL A 66 6.73 3.63 -9.51
N VAL A 67 5.48 3.52 -9.95
CA VAL A 67 4.33 3.25 -9.10
C VAL A 67 3.67 1.96 -9.58
N SER A 68 3.63 0.95 -8.73
CA SER A 68 2.96 -0.32 -8.98
C SER A 68 1.66 -0.38 -8.18
N LEU A 69 0.56 -0.64 -8.86
CA LEU A 69 -0.75 -0.89 -8.23
C LEU A 69 -1.04 -2.38 -8.30
N ILE A 70 -1.21 -3.01 -7.14
CA ILE A 70 -1.45 -4.44 -7.02
C ILE A 70 -2.83 -4.62 -6.37
N PRO A 71 -3.78 -5.31 -7.00
CA PRO A 71 -5.04 -5.62 -6.35
C PRO A 71 -4.77 -6.57 -5.17
N TYR A 72 -5.39 -6.31 -4.02
CA TYR A 72 -5.24 -7.14 -2.83
C TYR A 72 -6.60 -7.51 -2.24
N GLY A 73 -6.80 -8.82 -2.00
CA GLY A 73 -8.07 -9.36 -1.52
C GLY A 73 -9.05 -9.71 -2.65
N SER A 74 -10.28 -10.07 -2.26
CA SER A 74 -11.32 -10.50 -3.18
C SER A 74 -12.27 -9.36 -3.55
N GLY A 75 -12.50 -9.16 -4.84
CA GLY A 75 -13.57 -8.31 -5.33
C GLY A 75 -13.14 -7.38 -6.45
N ARG A 76 -14.12 -6.79 -7.13
CA ARG A 76 -13.87 -5.80 -8.18
C ARG A 76 -13.44 -4.47 -7.55
N LEU A 77 -12.24 -4.03 -7.88
CA LEU A 77 -11.70 -2.74 -7.48
C LEU A 77 -11.63 -1.87 -8.73
N ASN A 78 -12.53 -0.91 -8.86
CA ASN A 78 -12.35 0.14 -9.85
C ASN A 78 -11.46 1.22 -9.25
N VAL A 79 -10.45 1.65 -10.01
CA VAL A 79 -9.43 2.59 -9.53
C VAL A 79 -9.40 3.80 -10.46
N ARG A 80 -9.23 4.97 -9.87
CA ARG A 80 -8.98 6.22 -10.58
C ARG A 80 -7.67 6.81 -10.11
N THR A 81 -6.80 7.18 -11.04
CA THR A 81 -5.51 7.81 -10.74
C THR A 81 -5.36 9.13 -11.48
N LYS A 82 -4.53 10.02 -10.94
CA LYS A 82 -4.14 11.29 -11.57
C LYS A 82 -2.65 11.49 -11.37
N GLY A 83 -1.97 12.02 -12.39
CA GLY A 83 -0.53 12.30 -12.35
C GLY A 83 0.39 11.11 -12.66
N LEU A 84 -0.15 9.90 -12.84
CA LEU A 84 0.62 8.75 -13.31
C LEU A 84 0.70 8.74 -14.85
N LYS A 85 1.82 8.24 -15.39
CA LYS A 85 2.00 8.05 -16.85
C LYS A 85 0.92 7.17 -17.46
N TYR A 86 0.51 6.14 -16.73
CA TYR A 86 -0.58 5.23 -17.08
C TYR A 86 -1.75 5.52 -16.14
N SER A 87 -2.55 6.52 -16.49
CA SER A 87 -3.73 6.91 -15.71
C SER A 87 -4.84 5.88 -15.83
N LEU A 88 -5.63 5.71 -14.77
CA LEU A 88 -6.84 4.88 -14.74
C LEU A 88 -8.06 5.79 -14.57
N GLU A 89 -9.12 5.56 -15.36
CA GLU A 89 -10.35 6.35 -15.32
C GLU A 89 -11.55 5.54 -14.82
N ASP A 90 -11.52 5.14 -13.54
CA ASP A 90 -12.57 4.30 -12.93
C ASP A 90 -12.67 2.90 -13.57
N GLU A 91 -11.49 2.33 -13.81
CA GLU A 91 -11.32 1.05 -14.49
C GLU A 91 -11.00 -0.08 -13.51
N PRO A 92 -11.40 -1.33 -13.79
CA PRO A 92 -11.13 -2.45 -12.91
C PRO A 92 -9.63 -2.78 -12.85
N LEU A 93 -9.06 -2.84 -11.65
CA LEU A 93 -7.77 -3.45 -11.41
C LEU A 93 -7.98 -4.95 -11.22
N ALA A 94 -7.72 -5.74 -12.28
CA ALA A 94 -7.97 -7.17 -12.28
C ALA A 94 -6.87 -7.94 -11.54
N PHE A 95 -7.28 -8.91 -10.72
CA PHE A 95 -6.39 -9.97 -10.25
C PHE A 95 -6.18 -10.93 -11.42
N VAL A 96 -4.93 -11.27 -11.74
CA VAL A 96 -4.65 -12.32 -12.72
C VAL A 96 -4.85 -13.66 -11.99
N THR A 97 -5.99 -14.29 -12.24
CA THR A 97 -6.26 -15.71 -11.91
C THR A 97 -5.73 -16.61 -13.00
#